data_AF-Q0PZH3-F1
#
_entry.id   AF-Q0PZH3-F1
#
_cell.length_a   1.000
_cell.length_b   1.000
_cell.length_c   1.000
_cell.angle_alpha   90.00
_cell.angle_beta   90.00
_cell.angle_gamma   90.00
#
_symmetry.space_group_name_H-M   'P 1'
#
loop_
_entity.id
_entity.type
_entity.pdbx_description
1 polymer ?
#
loop_
_entity_poly.entity_id
_entity_poly.type
_entity_poly.pdbx_seq_one_letter_code
_entity_poly.pdbx_strand_id
1 'polypeptide(L)'
;MSTPNQAAQCANTTDSKSPAGVCPLKNKKIAIIPVRYALDEPFSPPQKQPHPVPAGAGFVVPLKLKESGYALRQLRDGWLYVYDEKTKTFDEYEIKGSTFINQSKGSKGHLLYPASHTLSLAYSLQRWTGRIKHEMEKSGGLRTTWMRQVKLGSFASTMKAPHCGLPDVLDKVADLGMSNKGFVLSSTPLAKPAEEDKQGIKLLAHKPASLPTA
;
A
#
# COMPACT_ATOMS: atom_id res chain seq x y z
N MET A 1 -29.14 35.83 27.24
CA MET A 1 -28.47 34.51 27.26
C MET A 1 -27.97 34.23 25.85
N SER A 2 -26.66 34.10 25.65
CA SER A 2 -26.08 33.83 24.33
C SER A 2 -26.38 32.39 23.93
N THR A 3 -26.75 32.17 22.67
CA THR A 3 -27.01 30.81 22.15
C THR A 3 -25.72 29.98 22.12
N PRO A 4 -25.79 28.63 22.17
CA PRO A 4 -24.62 27.75 22.09
C PRO A 4 -23.72 28.05 20.87
N ASN A 5 -24.32 28.48 19.76
CA ASN A 5 -23.60 28.85 18.53
C ASN A 5 -22.84 30.18 18.66
N GLN A 6 -23.35 31.14 19.45
CA GLN A 6 -22.66 32.40 19.73
C GLN A 6 -21.49 32.20 20.69
N ALA A 7 -21.59 31.28 21.66
CA ALA A 7 -20.48 30.93 22.54
C ALA A 7 -19.32 30.26 21.79
N ALA A 8 -19.61 29.47 20.77
CA ALA A 8 -18.61 28.82 19.91
C ALA A 8 -17.84 29.81 19.01
N GLN A 9 -18.48 30.91 18.59
CA GLN A 9 -17.82 31.97 17.79
C GLN A 9 -16.94 32.92 18.62
N CYS A 10 -17.14 32.97 19.94
CA CYS A 10 -16.34 33.78 20.86
C CYS A 10 -15.16 33.00 21.49
N ALA A 11 -15.01 31.72 21.19
CA ALA A 11 -13.94 30.90 21.74
C ALA A 11 -12.60 31.19 21.03
N ASN A 12 -11.64 31.74 21.78
CA ASN A 12 -10.31 32.05 21.28
C ASN A 12 -9.57 30.74 20.93
N THR A 13 -9.14 30.59 19.67
CA THR A 13 -8.52 29.36 19.13
C THR A 13 -7.09 29.13 19.62
N THR A 14 -6.58 29.99 20.50
CA THR A 14 -5.21 29.94 21.05
C THR A 14 -5.13 29.29 22.43
N ASP A 15 -6.26 28.95 23.05
CA ASP A 15 -6.26 28.20 24.31
C ASP A 15 -5.91 26.72 24.06
N SER A 16 -4.77 26.29 24.62
CA SER A 16 -4.29 24.91 24.63
C SER A 16 -5.26 23.89 25.24
N LYS A 17 -6.32 24.34 25.93
CA LYS A 17 -7.41 23.51 26.47
C LYS A 17 -8.71 23.55 25.66
N SER A 18 -8.76 24.26 24.53
CA SER A 18 -9.92 24.27 23.66
C SER A 18 -10.13 22.90 23.00
N PRO A 19 -11.32 22.26 23.10
CA PRO A 19 -11.62 21.03 22.37
C PRO A 19 -11.60 21.22 20.85
N ALA A 20 -11.67 22.46 20.36
CA ALA A 20 -11.47 22.81 18.95
C ALA A 20 -9.98 22.75 18.51
N GLY A 21 -9.03 22.71 19.45
CA GLY A 21 -7.60 22.60 19.19
C GLY A 21 -7.10 21.16 18.96
N VAL A 22 -7.96 20.15 19.16
CA VAL A 22 -7.58 18.76 18.87
C VAL A 22 -7.67 18.56 17.36
N CYS A 23 -6.53 18.65 16.68
CA CYS A 23 -6.40 18.31 15.26
C CYS A 23 -7.22 17.03 14.95
N PRO A 24 -8.25 17.10 14.08
CA PRO A 24 -9.16 15.97 13.81
C PRO A 24 -8.46 14.70 13.32
N LEU A 25 -7.19 14.80 12.92
CA LEU A 25 -6.34 13.69 12.48
C LEU A 25 -5.62 12.95 13.63
N LYS A 26 -5.55 13.51 14.85
CA LYS A 26 -4.78 12.91 15.96
C LYS A 26 -5.29 11.53 16.37
N ASN A 27 -6.61 11.30 16.33
CA ASN A 27 -7.24 10.06 16.80
C ASN A 27 -7.91 9.25 15.69
N LYS A 28 -7.87 9.71 14.43
CA LYS A 28 -8.44 8.96 13.30
C LYS A 28 -7.41 7.95 12.80
N LYS A 29 -7.81 6.68 12.70
CA LYS A 29 -7.05 5.69 11.93
C LYS A 29 -7.41 5.84 10.45
N ILE A 30 -6.43 5.62 9.59
CA ILE A 30 -6.60 5.62 8.13
C ILE A 30 -6.33 4.22 7.61
N ALA A 31 -7.23 3.74 6.74
CA ALA A 31 -7.06 2.50 6.01
C ALA A 31 -6.21 2.76 4.78
N ILE A 32 -5.10 2.03 4.63
CA ILE A 32 -4.22 2.16 3.47
C ILE A 32 -4.01 0.80 2.82
N ILE A 33 -3.92 0.80 1.49
CA ILE A 33 -3.60 -0.38 0.69
C ILE A 33 -2.33 -0.08 -0.09
N PRO A 34 -1.20 -0.73 0.27
CA PRO A 34 0.01 -0.68 -0.53
C PRO A 34 -0.21 -1.27 -1.92
N VAL A 35 0.34 -0.62 -2.94
CA VAL A 35 0.25 -1.04 -4.34
C VAL A 35 1.65 -1.16 -4.95
N ARG A 36 1.75 -1.87 -6.08
CA ARG A 36 2.98 -1.94 -6.88
C ARG A 36 2.74 -1.38 -8.27
N TYR A 37 3.80 -0.84 -8.85
CA TYR A 37 3.84 -0.43 -10.25
C TYR A 37 4.22 -1.64 -11.10
N ALA A 38 3.56 -1.79 -12.23
CA ALA A 38 3.82 -2.86 -13.20
C ALA A 38 3.66 -2.33 -14.61
N LEU A 39 4.30 -2.98 -15.58
CA LEU A 39 3.95 -2.77 -16.98
C LEU A 39 2.50 -3.22 -17.20
N ASP A 40 1.78 -2.40 -17.93
CA ASP A 40 0.41 -2.70 -18.36
C ASP A 40 0.44 -3.71 -19.53
N GLU A 41 -0.74 -4.16 -19.91
CA GLU A 41 -0.89 -5.03 -21.07
C GLU A 41 -0.38 -4.34 -22.34
N PRO A 42 0.24 -5.08 -23.27
CA PRO A 42 0.60 -4.53 -24.57
C PRO A 42 -0.63 -3.94 -25.27
N PHE A 43 -0.46 -2.76 -25.86
CA PHE A 43 -1.47 -2.10 -26.67
C PHE A 43 -0.81 -1.49 -27.90
N SER A 44 -1.59 -1.27 -28.96
CA SER A 44 -1.09 -0.65 -30.19
C SER A 44 -2.08 0.41 -30.67
N PRO A 45 -1.60 1.57 -31.16
CA PRO A 45 -2.48 2.58 -31.73
C PRO A 45 -3.41 1.98 -32.79
N PRO A 46 -4.70 2.38 -32.83
CA PRO A 46 -5.31 3.50 -32.10
C PRO A 46 -5.79 3.17 -30.67
N GLN A 47 -5.55 1.95 -30.18
CA GLN A 47 -6.03 1.51 -28.87
C GLN A 47 -5.31 2.27 -27.75
N LYS A 48 -6.09 2.75 -26.78
CA LYS A 48 -5.56 3.41 -25.58
C LYS A 48 -5.03 2.36 -24.60
N GLN A 49 -4.11 2.79 -23.73
CA GLN A 49 -3.63 1.99 -22.62
C GLN A 49 -4.84 1.44 -21.80
N PRO A 50 -4.90 0.14 -21.50
CA PRO A 50 -6.05 -0.47 -20.81
C PRO A 50 -6.23 -0.03 -19.35
N HIS A 51 -5.15 0.02 -18.56
CA HIS A 51 -5.18 0.30 -17.12
C HIS A 51 -4.20 1.43 -16.73
N PRO A 52 -4.38 2.66 -17.24
CA PRO A 52 -3.48 3.76 -16.94
C PRO A 52 -3.45 4.06 -15.44
N VAL A 53 -2.27 4.39 -14.90
CA VAL A 53 -2.15 4.88 -13.52
C VAL A 53 -3.07 6.11 -13.33
N PRO A 54 -3.93 6.12 -12.29
CA PRO A 54 -4.86 7.23 -12.05
C PRO A 54 -4.16 8.57 -11.91
N ALA A 55 -4.55 9.53 -12.76
CA ALA A 55 -4.06 10.90 -12.67
C ALA A 55 -4.53 11.57 -11.36
N GLY A 56 -3.71 12.46 -10.81
CA GLY A 56 -4.08 13.30 -9.66
C GLY A 56 -4.05 12.61 -8.29
N ALA A 57 -3.89 11.29 -8.20
CA ALA A 57 -3.87 10.53 -6.94
C ALA A 57 -2.48 10.44 -6.27
N GLY A 58 -1.48 11.18 -6.79
CA GLY A 58 -0.13 11.25 -6.21
C GLY A 58 0.77 10.04 -6.49
N PHE A 59 0.32 9.11 -7.32
CA PHE A 59 1.13 8.00 -7.82
C PHE A 59 2.30 8.51 -8.67
N VAL A 60 3.47 7.88 -8.51
CA VAL A 60 4.72 8.24 -9.16
C VAL A 60 5.14 7.09 -10.07
N VAL A 61 4.94 7.28 -11.37
CA VAL A 61 5.40 6.35 -12.39
C VAL A 61 6.93 6.43 -12.47
N PRO A 62 7.67 5.31 -12.30
CA PRO A 62 9.12 5.35 -12.18
C PRO A 62 9.84 5.67 -13.50
N LEU A 63 9.25 5.31 -14.64
CA LEU A 63 9.83 5.54 -15.96
C LEU A 63 8.72 5.74 -17.00
N LYS A 64 8.91 6.70 -17.91
CA LYS A 64 8.02 6.88 -19.06
C LYS A 64 8.50 6.00 -20.22
N LEU A 65 7.65 5.08 -20.68
CA LEU A 65 7.93 4.17 -21.78
C LEU A 65 7.17 4.61 -23.03
N LYS A 66 7.70 4.29 -24.22
CA LYS A 66 7.11 4.68 -25.52
C LYS A 66 6.04 3.68 -26.00
N GLU A 67 6.28 2.39 -25.77
CA GLU A 67 5.48 1.29 -26.34
C GLU A 67 4.57 0.60 -25.32
N SER A 68 4.71 0.93 -24.05
CA SER A 68 3.88 0.42 -22.96
C SER A 68 3.68 1.50 -21.91
N GLY A 69 2.69 1.33 -21.04
CA GLY A 69 2.43 2.20 -19.92
C GLY A 69 2.55 1.45 -18.60
N TYR A 70 2.63 2.18 -17.50
CA TYR A 70 2.51 1.58 -16.18
C TYR A 70 1.04 1.47 -15.76
N ALA A 71 0.74 0.43 -15.00
CA ALA A 71 -0.51 0.23 -14.27
C ALA A 71 -0.23 0.02 -12.78
N LEU A 72 -1.23 0.28 -11.95
CA LEU A 72 -1.20 -0.10 -10.54
C LEU A 72 -1.70 -1.53 -10.38
N ARG A 73 -1.03 -2.28 -9.51
CA ARG A 73 -1.36 -3.68 -9.20
C ARG A 73 -1.36 -3.90 -7.70
N GLN A 74 -2.10 -4.92 -7.25
CA GLN A 74 -2.04 -5.34 -5.86
C GLN A 74 -0.65 -5.90 -5.54
N LEU A 75 -0.27 -5.88 -4.25
CA LEU A 75 0.86 -6.69 -3.81
C LEU A 75 0.59 -8.17 -4.08
N ARG A 76 1.68 -8.91 -4.28
CA ARG A 76 1.65 -10.37 -4.44
C ARG A 76 1.61 -11.06 -3.07
N ASP A 77 1.28 -12.34 -3.10
CA ASP A 77 1.46 -13.22 -1.97
C ASP A 77 2.92 -13.22 -1.53
N GLY A 78 3.14 -13.08 -0.23
CA GLY A 78 4.46 -12.81 0.32
C GLY A 78 4.36 -12.15 1.68
N TRP A 79 5.29 -11.25 1.97
CA TRP A 79 5.45 -10.62 3.28
C TRP A 79 5.59 -9.12 3.14
N LEU A 80 4.85 -8.38 3.96
CA LEU A 80 4.97 -6.95 4.09
C LEU A 80 5.39 -6.59 5.50
N TYR A 81 6.41 -5.75 5.57
CA TYR A 81 6.98 -5.23 6.79
C TYR A 81 6.64 -3.77 6.93
N VAL A 82 6.08 -3.39 8.08
CA VAL A 82 5.66 -2.02 8.36
C VAL A 82 6.28 -1.59 9.68
N TYR A 83 7.23 -0.66 9.61
CA TYR A 83 7.74 -0.02 10.80
C TYR A 83 7.03 1.30 11.02
N ASP A 84 6.42 1.47 12.19
CA ASP A 84 5.81 2.72 12.62
C ASP A 84 6.88 3.60 13.27
N GLU A 85 7.25 4.68 12.59
CA GLU A 85 8.33 5.55 13.05
C GLU A 85 7.98 6.28 14.36
N LYS A 86 6.70 6.37 14.74
CA LYS A 86 6.28 7.06 15.95
C LYS A 86 6.21 6.13 17.16
N THR A 87 5.61 4.96 17.01
CA THR A 87 5.52 3.96 18.10
C THR A 87 6.74 3.05 18.19
N LYS A 88 7.64 3.09 17.19
CA LYS A 88 8.82 2.22 17.07
C LYS A 88 8.46 0.74 17.04
N THR A 89 7.28 0.41 16.52
CA THR A 89 6.78 -0.96 16.38
C THR A 89 7.03 -1.49 14.98
N PHE A 90 7.42 -2.75 14.89
CA PHE A 90 7.70 -3.43 13.62
C PHE A 90 6.67 -4.53 13.39
N ASP A 91 5.74 -4.28 12.48
CA ASP A 91 4.68 -5.21 12.14
C ASP A 91 5.07 -6.06 10.93
N GLU A 92 4.78 -7.36 11.03
CA GLU A 92 4.90 -8.31 9.93
C GLU A 92 3.50 -8.73 9.47
N TYR A 93 3.25 -8.66 8.17
CA TYR A 93 2.03 -9.13 7.53
C TYR A 93 2.39 -10.22 6.50
N GLU A 94 1.73 -11.37 6.59
CA GLU A 94 1.66 -12.30 5.46
C GLU A 94 0.57 -11.81 4.52
N ILE A 95 0.85 -11.79 3.21
CA ILE A 95 -0.11 -11.43 2.18
C ILE A 95 -0.58 -12.71 1.51
N LYS A 96 -1.89 -12.91 1.48
CA LYS A 96 -2.57 -13.99 0.74
C LYS A 96 -3.73 -13.39 -0.05
N GLY A 97 -3.64 -13.42 -1.37
CA GLY A 97 -4.61 -12.76 -2.24
C GLY A 97 -4.66 -11.26 -1.99
N SER A 98 -5.82 -10.74 -1.59
CA SER A 98 -6.03 -9.34 -1.21
C SER A 98 -5.96 -9.10 0.31
N THR A 99 -5.67 -10.14 1.09
CA THR A 99 -5.71 -10.09 2.56
C THR A 99 -4.33 -9.92 3.15
N PHE A 100 -4.21 -8.97 4.07
CA PHE A 100 -3.05 -8.73 4.93
C PHE A 100 -3.31 -9.41 6.28
N ILE A 101 -2.52 -10.43 6.61
CA ILE A 101 -2.67 -11.28 7.78
C ILE A 101 -1.57 -10.93 8.77
N ASN A 102 -1.94 -10.47 9.97
CA ASN A 102 -1.00 -10.23 11.05
C ASN A 102 -1.45 -10.98 12.31
N GLN A 103 -0.50 -11.55 13.04
CA GLN A 103 -0.78 -12.40 14.19
C GLN A 103 -1.53 -11.67 15.33
N SER A 104 -1.22 -10.41 15.59
CA SER A 104 -1.82 -9.63 16.68
C SER A 104 -2.96 -8.70 16.23
N LYS A 105 -2.97 -8.29 14.96
CA LYS A 105 -3.94 -7.34 14.39
C LYS A 105 -5.05 -8.00 13.55
N GLY A 106 -4.94 -9.31 13.33
CA GLY A 106 -5.89 -10.10 12.53
C GLY A 106 -5.69 -9.93 11.03
N SER A 107 -6.68 -10.43 10.28
CA SER A 107 -6.68 -10.47 8.82
C SER A 107 -7.64 -9.42 8.24
N LYS A 108 -7.15 -8.55 7.36
CA LYS A 108 -7.94 -7.46 6.74
C LYS A 108 -7.52 -7.22 5.29
N GLY A 109 -8.41 -6.67 4.47
CA GLY A 109 -8.08 -6.23 3.10
C GLY A 109 -7.26 -4.92 3.01
N HIS A 110 -6.86 -4.36 4.16
CA HIS A 110 -6.12 -3.10 4.25
C HIS A 110 -5.30 -3.05 5.54
N LEU A 111 -4.33 -2.12 5.58
CA LEU A 111 -3.58 -1.78 6.78
C LEU A 111 -4.26 -0.63 7.51
N LEU A 112 -4.24 -0.65 8.84
CA LEU A 112 -4.91 0.38 9.66
C LEU A 112 -3.93 0.98 10.68
N TYR A 113 -3.59 2.25 10.49
CA TYR A 113 -2.65 2.99 11.33
C TYR A 113 -3.18 4.38 11.69
N PRO A 114 -2.74 5.01 12.78
CA PRO A 114 -3.16 6.38 13.10
C PRO A 114 -2.72 7.36 12.02
N ALA A 115 -3.62 8.25 11.59
CA ALA A 115 -3.39 9.18 10.49
C ALA A 115 -2.25 10.17 10.78
N SER A 116 -1.87 10.38 12.04
CA SER A 116 -0.74 11.26 12.39
C SER A 116 0.64 10.60 12.28
N HIS A 117 0.73 9.33 11.87
CA HIS A 117 1.98 8.56 11.90
C HIS A 117 2.74 8.61 10.57
N THR A 118 4.01 8.26 10.62
CA THR A 118 4.83 7.98 9.43
C THR A 118 5.23 6.51 9.46
N LEU A 119 5.06 5.83 8.34
CA LEU A 119 5.36 4.42 8.20
C LEU A 119 6.50 4.19 7.21
N SER A 120 7.30 3.16 7.49
CA SER A 120 8.31 2.61 6.59
C SER A 120 7.86 1.24 6.13
N LEU A 121 7.63 1.06 4.82
CA LEU A 121 7.07 -0.17 4.24
C LEU A 121 8.09 -0.90 3.38
N ALA A 122 8.23 -2.20 3.56
CA ALA A 122 9.00 -3.05 2.65
C ALA A 122 8.28 -4.35 2.35
N TYR A 123 8.18 -4.67 1.06
CA TYR A 123 7.63 -5.92 0.58
C TYR A 123 8.77 -6.92 0.28
N SER A 124 8.52 -8.19 0.56
CA SER A 124 9.40 -9.30 0.23
C SER A 124 8.58 -10.53 -0.17
N LEU A 125 9.06 -11.29 -1.15
CA LEU A 125 8.43 -12.56 -1.53
C LEU A 125 8.62 -13.62 -0.43
N GLN A 126 9.81 -13.62 0.18
CA GLN A 126 10.17 -14.56 1.24
C GLN A 126 10.13 -13.86 2.60
N ARG A 127 9.80 -14.63 3.64
CA ARG A 127 9.78 -14.10 5.01
C ARG A 127 11.19 -13.69 5.40
N TRP A 128 11.35 -12.46 5.91
CA TRP A 128 12.60 -11.99 6.46
C TRP A 128 13.00 -12.82 7.68
N THR A 129 14.29 -13.13 7.75
CA THR A 129 14.88 -13.74 8.94
C THR A 129 14.89 -12.74 10.11
N GLY A 130 15.03 -13.24 11.33
CA GLY A 130 15.15 -12.39 12.52
C GLY A 130 16.30 -11.38 12.41
N ARG A 131 17.40 -11.75 11.75
CA ARG A 131 18.55 -10.86 11.50
C ARG A 131 18.16 -9.63 10.68
N ILE A 132 17.45 -9.80 9.56
CA ILE A 132 17.05 -8.68 8.70
C ILE A 132 16.08 -7.76 9.45
N LYS A 133 15.12 -8.34 10.17
CA LYS A 133 14.16 -7.57 10.98
C LYS A 133 14.88 -6.72 12.03
N HIS A 134 15.81 -7.32 12.77
CA HIS A 134 16.59 -6.63 13.80
C HIS A 134 17.38 -5.44 13.25
N GLU A 135 18.06 -5.61 12.10
CA GLU A 135 18.79 -4.50 11.47
C GLU A 135 17.87 -3.36 11.03
N MET A 136 16.70 -3.68 10.47
CA MET A 136 15.71 -2.69 10.05
C MET A 136 15.07 -1.98 11.24
N GLU A 137 14.85 -2.66 12.37
CA GLU A 137 14.37 -2.04 13.61
C GLU A 137 15.40 -1.04 14.17
N LYS A 138 16.68 -1.45 14.20
CA LYS A 138 17.77 -0.66 14.79
C LYS A 138 18.16 0.57 13.95
N SER A 139 18.20 0.44 12.63
CA SER A 139 18.79 1.47 11.75
C SER A 139 17.76 2.25 10.95
N GLY A 140 17.48 3.49 11.37
CA GLY A 140 16.65 4.42 10.59
C GLY A 140 17.23 4.78 9.21
N GLY A 141 18.56 4.75 9.08
CA GLY A 141 19.24 4.95 7.79
C GLY A 141 18.92 3.83 6.80
N LEU A 142 19.00 2.56 7.25
CA LEU A 142 18.62 1.43 6.41
C LEU A 142 17.14 1.49 6.02
N ARG A 143 16.25 1.87 6.94
CA ARG A 143 14.84 2.06 6.62
C ARG A 143 14.61 3.14 5.58
N THR A 144 15.34 4.26 5.66
CA THR A 144 15.23 5.35 4.68
C THR A 144 15.70 4.91 3.29
N THR A 145 16.74 4.08 3.22
CA THR A 145 17.30 3.58 1.96
C THR A 145 16.45 2.47 1.33
N TRP A 146 15.97 1.52 2.14
CA TRP A 146 15.41 0.26 1.65
C TRP A 146 13.89 0.14 1.81
N MET A 147 13.26 1.00 2.62
CA MET A 147 11.81 0.99 2.84
C MET A 147 11.15 2.24 2.26
N ARG A 148 9.93 2.07 1.78
CA ARG A 148 9.10 3.17 1.26
C ARG A 148 8.49 3.95 2.42
N GLN A 149 8.80 5.23 2.50
CA GLN A 149 8.23 6.14 3.49
C GLN A 149 6.83 6.58 3.09
N VAL A 150 5.89 6.50 4.04
CA VAL A 150 4.49 6.93 3.86
C VAL A 150 4.10 7.82 5.04
N LYS A 151 4.01 9.14 4.78
CA LYS A 151 3.56 10.13 5.76
C LYS A 151 2.03 10.18 5.78
N LEU A 152 1.40 9.49 6.74
CA LEU A 152 -0.05 9.35 6.77
C LEU A 152 -0.78 10.68 7.02
N GLY A 153 -0.14 11.63 7.71
CA GLY A 153 -0.77 12.94 7.97
C GLY A 153 -0.96 13.73 6.68
N SER A 154 0.06 13.70 5.81
CA SER A 154 -0.01 14.27 4.47
C SER A 154 -0.98 13.49 3.59
N PHE A 155 -0.99 12.17 3.70
CA PHE A 155 -1.92 11.35 2.91
C PHE A 155 -3.38 11.61 3.30
N ALA A 156 -3.68 11.69 4.58
CA ALA A 156 -5.03 11.94 5.09
C ALA A 156 -5.56 13.33 4.72
N SER A 157 -4.70 14.33 4.57
CA SER A 157 -5.12 15.68 4.17
C SER A 157 -5.23 15.87 2.66
N THR A 158 -4.39 15.18 1.88
CA THR A 158 -4.32 15.37 0.42
C THR A 158 -5.01 14.28 -0.38
N MET A 159 -5.25 13.12 0.23
CA MET A 159 -5.69 11.89 -0.40
C MET A 159 -4.72 11.40 -1.50
N LYS A 160 -3.45 11.82 -1.42
CA LYS A 160 -2.39 11.52 -2.37
C LYS A 160 -1.22 10.80 -1.70
N ALA A 161 -0.81 9.67 -2.26
CA ALA A 161 0.38 8.96 -1.83
C ALA A 161 1.03 8.18 -2.98
N PRO A 162 2.38 8.11 -3.02
CA PRO A 162 3.10 7.50 -4.13
C PRO A 162 3.01 5.97 -4.16
N HIS A 163 2.74 5.30 -3.04
CA HIS A 163 2.84 3.84 -2.94
C HIS A 163 1.66 3.20 -2.22
N CYS A 164 0.67 4.00 -1.84
CA CYS A 164 -0.51 3.54 -1.11
C CYS A 164 -1.75 4.23 -1.66
N GLY A 165 -2.85 3.49 -1.69
CA GLY A 165 -4.18 3.99 -1.95
C GLY A 165 -5.07 3.87 -0.73
N LEU A 166 -6.22 4.52 -0.77
CA LEU A 166 -7.35 4.19 0.09
C LEU A 166 -8.06 2.93 -0.43
N PRO A 167 -8.97 2.30 0.34
CA PRO A 167 -9.66 1.08 -0.10
C PRO A 167 -10.37 1.16 -1.46
N ASP A 168 -10.89 2.34 -1.84
CA ASP A 168 -11.46 2.63 -3.16
C ASP A 168 -10.44 2.55 -4.32
N VAL A 169 -9.14 2.57 -4.02
CA VAL A 169 -8.09 2.36 -5.03
C VAL A 169 -8.07 0.93 -5.53
N LEU A 170 -8.71 -0.02 -4.85
CA LEU A 170 -8.91 -1.37 -5.38
C LEU A 170 -9.59 -1.33 -6.75
N ASP A 171 -10.60 -0.49 -6.97
CA ASP A 171 -11.26 -0.38 -8.28
C ASP A 171 -10.33 0.14 -9.39
N LYS A 172 -9.17 0.68 -9.02
CA LYS A 172 -8.17 1.28 -9.91
C LYS A 172 -6.94 0.41 -10.14
N VAL A 173 -6.83 -0.75 -9.48
CA VAL A 173 -5.72 -1.69 -9.73
C VAL A 173 -6.12 -2.72 -10.78
N ALA A 174 -5.23 -2.98 -11.74
CA ALA A 174 -5.49 -3.82 -12.91
C ALA A 174 -5.84 -5.29 -12.59
N ASP A 175 -5.65 -5.73 -11.34
CA ASP A 175 -5.82 -7.13 -10.93
C ASP A 175 -7.27 -7.48 -10.49
N LEU A 176 -8.21 -6.53 -10.55
CA LEU A 176 -9.60 -6.71 -10.11
C LEU A 176 -10.54 -7.07 -11.26
N GLY A 177 -10.84 -8.37 -11.38
CA GLY A 177 -12.05 -8.87 -12.05
C GLY A 177 -12.07 -8.91 -13.58
N MET A 178 -10.99 -8.51 -14.27
CA MET A 178 -10.87 -8.64 -15.73
C MET A 178 -9.85 -9.71 -16.12
N SER A 179 -10.05 -10.36 -17.27
CA SER A 179 -9.08 -11.30 -17.83
C SER A 179 -7.76 -10.58 -18.11
N ASN A 180 -6.80 -10.68 -17.19
CA ASN A 180 -5.55 -9.93 -17.28
C ASN A 180 -4.46 -10.75 -17.96
N LYS A 181 -4.50 -10.79 -19.29
CA LYS A 181 -3.52 -11.54 -20.11
C LYS A 181 -2.10 -11.00 -19.91
N GLY A 182 -1.94 -9.73 -19.55
CA GLY A 182 -0.63 -9.10 -19.30
C GLY A 182 -0.05 -9.32 -17.90
N PHE A 183 -0.81 -9.85 -16.94
CA PHE A 183 -0.33 -10.06 -15.56
C PHE A 183 0.88 -11.00 -15.52
N VAL A 184 0.87 -12.04 -16.36
CA VAL A 184 1.97 -13.02 -16.57
C VAL A 184 3.25 -12.35 -17.07
N LEU A 185 3.13 -11.25 -17.82
CA LEU A 185 4.26 -10.52 -18.40
C LEU A 185 4.87 -9.49 -17.44
N SER A 186 4.21 -9.26 -16.29
CA SER A 186 4.52 -8.08 -15.46
C SER A 186 5.63 -8.28 -14.42
N SER A 187 6.01 -9.52 -14.07
CA SER A 187 7.24 -9.93 -13.31
C SER A 187 7.35 -11.47 -13.28
N THR A 188 8.20 -12.04 -12.40
CA THR A 188 8.42 -13.48 -12.14
C THR A 188 7.20 -14.38 -12.41
N PRO A 189 7.39 -15.53 -13.10
CA PRO A 189 6.29 -16.36 -13.59
C PRO A 189 5.23 -16.68 -12.53
N LEU A 190 3.97 -16.50 -12.91
CA LEU A 190 2.79 -16.73 -12.07
C LEU A 190 2.29 -18.17 -12.12
N ALA A 191 2.74 -18.93 -13.10
CA ALA A 191 2.59 -20.36 -13.09
C ALA A 191 3.90 -20.94 -12.55
N LYS A 192 3.78 -22.03 -11.80
CA LYS A 192 4.90 -22.88 -11.47
C LYS A 192 5.60 -23.27 -12.78
N PRO A 193 6.89 -22.94 -12.99
CA PRO A 193 7.63 -23.47 -14.10
C PRO A 193 7.53 -24.99 -14.07
N ALA A 194 7.30 -25.64 -15.22
CA ALA A 194 7.21 -27.11 -15.30
C ALA A 194 8.47 -27.83 -14.76
N GLU A 195 9.56 -27.09 -14.61
CA GLU A 195 10.86 -27.52 -14.09
C GLU A 195 10.98 -27.44 -12.56
N GLU A 196 10.12 -26.66 -11.88
CA GLU A 196 10.18 -26.46 -10.42
C GLU A 196 9.92 -27.77 -9.66
N ASP A 197 9.04 -28.63 -10.18
CA ASP A 197 8.80 -29.99 -9.67
C ASP A 197 9.99 -30.93 -9.84
N LYS A 198 10.80 -30.71 -10.88
CA LYS A 198 11.94 -31.59 -11.19
C LYS A 198 13.16 -31.30 -10.30
N GLN A 199 13.22 -30.10 -9.72
CA GLN A 199 14.37 -29.62 -8.95
C GLN A 199 14.12 -29.61 -7.43
N GLY A 200 12.89 -29.82 -6.98
CA GLY A 200 12.53 -29.86 -5.55
C GLY A 200 12.64 -28.50 -4.84
N ILE A 201 12.82 -27.41 -5.58
CA ILE A 201 12.97 -26.05 -5.05
C ILE A 201 11.63 -25.34 -5.24
N LYS A 202 10.92 -25.02 -4.17
CA LYS A 202 9.67 -24.26 -4.24
C LYS A 202 10.01 -22.77 -4.34
N LEU A 203 9.94 -22.21 -5.54
CA LEU A 203 10.55 -20.91 -5.82
C LEU A 203 9.69 -19.76 -5.32
N LEU A 204 8.36 -19.76 -5.47
CA LEU A 204 7.49 -18.62 -5.08
C LEU A 204 6.01 -19.00 -4.80
N ALA A 205 5.29 -18.17 -4.03
CA ALA A 205 3.84 -18.24 -3.92
C ALA A 205 3.18 -17.50 -5.10
N HIS A 206 2.32 -18.20 -5.85
CA HIS A 206 1.66 -17.65 -7.03
C HIS A 206 0.29 -17.07 -6.66
N LYS A 207 0.04 -15.81 -7.06
CA LYS A 207 -1.29 -15.19 -6.98
C LYS A 207 -2.01 -15.36 -8.33
N PRO A 208 -3.25 -15.86 -8.38
CA PRO A 208 -4.04 -15.82 -9.61
C PRO A 208 -4.41 -14.38 -9.97
N ALA A 209 -4.35 -14.02 -11.25
CA ALA A 209 -5.05 -12.85 -11.77
C ALA A 209 -6.55 -13.12 -11.65
N SER A 210 -7.13 -12.80 -10.50
CA SER A 210 -8.56 -12.83 -10.17
C SER A 210 -9.36 -14.05 -10.66
N LEU A 211 -9.86 -14.85 -9.71
CA LEU A 211 -11.21 -15.41 -9.85
C LEU A 211 -12.15 -14.43 -9.11
N PRO A 212 -13.27 -13.98 -9.72
CA PRO A 212 -14.36 -13.45 -8.94
C PRO A 212 -14.99 -14.62 -8.19
N THR A 213 -15.14 -14.51 -6.88
CA THR A 213 -16.06 -15.37 -6.15
C THR A 213 -16.96 -14.44 -5.36
N ALA A 214 -18.21 -14.35 -5.82
CA ALA A 214 -19.32 -13.83 -5.05
C ALA A 214 -19.70 -14.86 -3.98
#